data_AF-A0A4Y2HWK0-F1
#
_entry.id   AF-A0A4Y2HWK0-F1
#
_cell.length_a   1.000
_cell.length_b   1.000
_cell.length_c   1.000
_cell.angle_alpha   90.00
_cell.angle_beta   90.00
_cell.angle_gamma   90.00
#
_symmetry.space_group_name_H-M   'P 1'
#
loop_
_entity.id
_entity.type
_entity.pdbx_description
1 polymer ?
#
loop_
_entity_poly.entity_id
_entity_poly.type
_entity_poly.pdbx_seq_one_letter_code
_entity_poly.pdbx_strand_id
1 'polypeptide(L)'
;MRKDFITPKLVAALDRCQLSMGDSVFVLEATIDALGCNIDEFPISKSSIQRIRTEKRKERAENIKIDFQNEIPDVVTLHWDGKLLPALSARKSKEERLPIVI
;
A
#
# COMPACT_ATOMS: atom_id res chain seq x y z
N MET A 1 24.45 -5.33 -7.22
CA MET A 1 23.00 -5.17 -7.49
C MET A 1 22.25 -5.68 -6.28
N ARG A 2 21.38 -4.89 -5.64
CA ARG A 2 20.62 -5.36 -4.47
C ARG A 2 19.60 -6.40 -4.91
N LYS A 3 19.37 -7.42 -4.08
CA LYS A 3 18.39 -8.48 -4.33
C LYS A 3 16.99 -7.91 -4.18
N ASP A 4 16.17 -8.16 -5.20
CA ASP A 4 14.74 -7.88 -5.12
C ASP A 4 14.07 -9.02 -4.34
N PHE A 5 13.39 -8.66 -3.25
CA PHE A 5 12.58 -9.57 -2.43
C PHE A 5 11.11 -9.13 -2.38
N ILE A 6 10.75 -8.14 -3.20
CA ILE A 6 9.43 -7.52 -3.26
C ILE A 6 8.46 -8.48 -3.94
N THR A 7 7.58 -9.07 -3.15
CA THR A 7 6.47 -9.88 -3.67
C THR A 7 5.13 -9.22 -3.33
N PRO A 8 4.09 -9.37 -4.18
CA PRO A 8 2.74 -8.95 -3.84
C PRO A 8 2.26 -9.54 -2.51
N LYS A 9 2.67 -10.79 -2.21
CA LYS A 9 2.37 -11.49 -0.96
C LYS A 9 2.98 -10.79 0.25
N LEU A 10 4.24 -10.38 0.16
CA LEU A 10 4.90 -9.63 1.23
C LEU A 10 4.18 -8.30 1.49
N VAL A 11 3.92 -7.52 0.44
CA VAL A 11 3.21 -6.23 0.58
C VAL A 11 1.82 -6.43 1.18
N ALA A 12 1.08 -7.45 0.75
CA ALA A 12 -0.23 -7.77 1.31
C ALA A 12 -0.16 -8.15 2.80
N ALA A 13 0.86 -8.89 3.23
CA ALA A 13 1.06 -9.23 4.64
C ALA A 13 1.38 -7.99 5.48
N LEU A 14 2.28 -7.14 4.99
CA LEU A 14 2.64 -5.88 5.63
C LEU A 14 1.42 -4.95 5.80
N ASP A 15 0.57 -4.87 4.78
CA ASP A 15 -0.65 -4.06 4.79
C ASP A 15 -1.73 -4.64 5.72
N ARG A 16 -1.92 -5.96 5.69
CA ARG A 16 -2.91 -6.66 6.54
C ARG A 16 -2.58 -6.53 8.02
N CYS A 17 -1.30 -6.55 8.36
CA CYS A 17 -0.83 -6.32 9.73
C CYS A 17 -0.77 -4.83 10.12
N GLN A 18 -1.19 -3.92 9.23
CA GLN A 18 -1.19 -2.47 9.44
C GLN A 18 0.17 -1.92 9.87
N LEU A 19 1.27 -2.54 9.41
CA LEU A 19 2.60 -2.15 9.84
C LEU A 19 2.95 -0.77 9.30
N SER A 20 3.47 0.09 10.18
CA SER A 20 4.05 1.35 9.74
C SER A 20 5.29 1.12 8.87
N MET A 21 5.78 2.16 8.23
CA MET A 21 7.04 2.08 7.48
C MET A 21 8.21 1.69 8.38
N GLY A 22 8.22 2.18 9.62
CA GLY A 22 9.25 1.85 10.61
C GLY A 22 9.17 0.40 11.06
N ASP A 23 7.98 -0.06 11.43
CA ASP A 23 7.78 -1.45 11.88
C ASP A 23 8.09 -2.46 10.78
N SER A 24 7.80 -2.08 9.53
CA SER A 24 8.17 -2.90 8.37
C SER A 24 9.67 -3.04 8.21
N VAL A 25 10.45 -1.95 8.36
CA VAL A 25 11.92 -2.04 8.35
C VAL A 25 12.39 -2.97 9.47
N PHE A 26 11.90 -2.75 10.69
CA PHE A 26 12.31 -3.50 11.87
C PHE A 26 12.04 -5.00 11.74
N VAL A 27 10.83 -5.39 11.35
CA VAL A 27 10.45 -6.80 11.18
C VAL A 27 11.27 -7.45 10.07
N LEU A 28 11.52 -6.75 8.95
CA LEU A 28 12.29 -7.28 7.84
C LEU A 28 13.77 -7.45 8.18
N GLU A 29 14.37 -6.46 8.84
CA GLU A 29 15.76 -6.54 9.32
C GLU A 29 15.94 -7.71 10.29
N ALA A 30 15.08 -7.80 11.31
CA ALA A 30 15.14 -8.90 12.28
C ALA A 30 14.95 -10.28 11.64
N THR A 31 14.08 -10.38 10.62
CA THR A 31 13.86 -11.63 9.89
C THR A 31 15.09 -12.02 9.06
N ILE A 32 15.72 -11.05 8.38
CA ILE A 32 16.89 -11.30 7.53
C ILE A 32 18.12 -11.66 8.37
N ASP A 33 18.29 -10.99 9.50
CA ASP A 33 19.32 -11.31 10.50
C ASP A 33 19.13 -12.73 11.06
N ALA A 34 17.89 -13.09 11.45
CA ALA A 34 17.56 -14.44 11.92
C ALA A 34 17.78 -15.54 10.86
N LEU A 35 17.68 -15.20 9.57
CA LEU A 35 17.99 -16.09 8.45
C LEU A 35 19.49 -16.14 8.11
N GLY A 36 20.35 -15.39 8.83
CA GLY A 36 21.79 -15.32 8.60
C GLY A 36 22.16 -14.67 7.26
N CYS A 37 21.25 -13.88 6.69
CA CYS A 37 21.44 -13.22 5.41
C CYS A 37 22.05 -11.83 5.62
N ASN A 38 22.90 -11.39 4.69
CA ASN A 38 23.47 -10.05 4.77
C ASN A 38 22.40 -8.98 4.46
N ILE A 39 22.14 -8.10 5.43
CA ILE A 39 21.15 -7.01 5.32
C ILE A 39 21.46 -6.06 4.16
N ASP A 40 22.74 -5.81 3.87
CA ASP A 40 23.17 -4.89 2.80
C ASP A 40 22.78 -5.38 1.38
N GLU A 41 22.45 -6.66 1.25
CA GLU A 41 21.98 -7.23 0.00
C GLU A 41 20.55 -6.78 -0.33
N PHE A 42 19.78 -6.29 0.64
CA PHE A 42 18.36 -5.99 0.49
C PHE A 42 18.07 -4.48 0.57
N PRO A 43 17.11 -3.95 -0.22
CA PRO A 43 16.70 -2.55 -0.15
C PRO A 43 15.72 -2.29 1.01
N ILE A 44 16.16 -2.39 2.27
CA ILE A 44 15.31 -2.22 3.48
C ILE A 44 15.39 -0.81 4.08
N SER A 45 15.34 0.24 3.26
CA SER A 45 15.17 1.60 3.80
C SER A 45 13.68 1.96 3.89
N LYS A 46 13.31 2.89 4.78
CA LYS A 46 11.94 3.44 4.84
C LYS A 46 11.45 3.92 3.48
N SER A 47 12.31 4.63 2.74
CA SER A 47 12.02 5.11 1.38
C SER A 47 11.82 3.98 0.38
N SER A 48 12.63 2.92 0.47
CA SER A 48 12.49 1.74 -0.39
C SER A 48 11.16 1.06 -0.13
N ILE A 49 10.83 0.74 1.13
CA ILE A 49 9.55 0.11 1.48
C ILE A 49 8.36 0.99 1.04
N GLN A 50 8.49 2.32 1.14
CA GLN A 50 7.41 3.23 0.75
C GLN A 50 7.15 3.15 -0.76
N ARG A 51 8.24 3.22 -1.54
CA ARG A 51 8.19 3.10 -3.00
C ARG A 51 7.58 1.75 -3.40
N ILE A 52 8.06 0.67 -2.79
CA ILE A 52 7.59 -0.70 -3.00
C ILE A 52 6.09 -0.84 -2.77
N ARG A 53 5.61 -0.37 -1.62
CA ARG A 53 4.17 -0.40 -1.27
C ARG A 53 3.36 0.44 -2.25
N THR A 54 3.86 1.59 -2.65
CA THR A 54 3.16 2.47 -3.60
C THR A 54 3.05 1.84 -4.98
N GLU A 55 4.13 1.28 -5.51
CA GLU A 55 4.16 0.58 -6.79
C GLU A 55 3.18 -0.61 -6.79
N LYS A 56 3.23 -1.45 -5.75
CA LYS A 56 2.34 -2.63 -5.66
C LYS A 56 0.87 -2.30 -5.42
N ARG A 57 0.57 -1.24 -4.68
CA ARG A 57 -0.82 -0.77 -4.55
C ARG A 57 -1.36 -0.17 -5.85
N LYS A 58 -0.52 0.51 -6.62
CA LYS A 58 -0.89 1.01 -7.95
C LYS A 58 -1.18 -0.15 -8.91
N GLU A 59 -0.29 -1.13 -8.98
CA GLU A 59 -0.48 -2.36 -9.78
C GLU A 59 -1.78 -3.07 -9.39
N ARG A 60 -2.05 -3.24 -8.08
CA ARG A 60 -3.30 -3.84 -7.59
C ARG A 60 -4.54 -3.04 -8.00
N ALA A 61 -4.49 -1.71 -7.91
CA ALA A 61 -5.60 -0.86 -8.31
C ALA A 61 -5.88 -0.93 -9.82
N GLU A 62 -4.84 -1.00 -10.64
CA GLU A 62 -4.95 -1.19 -12.09
C GLU A 62 -5.56 -2.55 -12.42
N ASN A 63 -5.11 -3.62 -11.76
CA ASN A 63 -5.68 -4.95 -11.95
C ASN A 63 -7.17 -5.00 -11.57
N ILE A 64 -7.56 -4.44 -10.41
CA ILE A 64 -8.96 -4.36 -10.00
C ILE A 64 -9.81 -3.61 -11.05
N LYS A 65 -9.27 -2.51 -11.61
CA LYS A 65 -9.95 -1.74 -12.65
C LYS A 65 -10.13 -2.56 -13.92
N ILE A 66 -9.09 -3.29 -14.35
CA ILE A 66 -9.14 -4.15 -15.54
C ILE A 66 -10.15 -5.29 -15.33
N ASP A 67 -10.10 -5.97 -14.19
CA ASP A 67 -11.01 -7.06 -13.83
C ASP A 67 -12.47 -6.59 -13.85
N PHE A 68 -12.75 -5.42 -13.27
CA PHE A 68 -14.08 -4.81 -13.31
C PHE A 68 -14.57 -4.48 -14.72
N GLN A 69 -13.66 -4.04 -15.61
CA GLN A 69 -14.00 -3.73 -17.00
C GLN A 69 -14.21 -4.99 -17.86
N ASN A 70 -13.53 -6.09 -17.53
CA ASN A 70 -13.68 -7.35 -18.24
C ASN A 70 -15.01 -8.05 -17.91
N GLU A 71 -15.47 -7.92 -16.66
CA GLU A 71 -16.72 -8.49 -16.18
C GLU A 71 -17.59 -7.40 -15.55
N ILE A 72 -18.10 -6.47 -16.38
CA ILE A 72 -18.98 -5.40 -15.90
C ILE A 72 -20.24 -6.05 -15.30
N PRO A 73 -20.51 -5.90 -14.00
CA PRO A 73 -21.68 -6.49 -13.37
C PRO A 73 -22.97 -5.81 -13.87
N ASP A 74 -24.04 -6.58 -14.09
CA ASP A 74 -25.37 -6.03 -14.41
C ASP A 74 -25.92 -5.13 -13.30
N VAL A 75 -25.50 -5.40 -12.05
CA VAL A 75 -25.88 -4.64 -10.86
C VAL A 75 -24.61 -4.34 -10.06
N VAL A 76 -24.46 -3.09 -9.65
CA VAL A 76 -23.30 -2.63 -8.87
C VAL A 76 -23.76 -2.08 -7.52
N THR A 77 -23.02 -2.38 -6.46
CA THR A 77 -23.30 -1.87 -5.11
C THR A 77 -22.44 -0.65 -4.84
N LEU A 78 -23.09 0.49 -4.71
CA LEU A 78 -22.43 1.76 -4.45
C LEU A 78 -22.16 1.93 -2.95
N HIS A 79 -20.88 2.02 -2.55
CA HIS A 79 -20.50 2.32 -1.17
C HIS A 79 -19.99 3.75 -1.06
N TRP A 80 -20.64 4.55 -0.21
CA TRP A 80 -20.23 5.90 0.13
C TRP A 80 -19.75 5.92 1.57
N ASP A 81 -18.48 6.25 1.76
CA ASP A 81 -17.90 6.52 3.08
C ASP A 81 -17.49 8.00 3.14
N GLY A 82 -17.69 8.64 4.27
CA GLY A 82 -17.36 10.05 4.49
C GLY A 82 -16.08 10.19 5.29
N LYS A 83 -15.15 11.04 4.82
CA LYS A 83 -13.93 11.34 5.59
C LYS A 83 -13.63 12.83 5.64
N LEU A 84 -13.46 13.35 6.86
CA LEU A 84 -12.94 14.70 7.08
C LEU A 84 -11.45 14.73 6.73
N LEU A 85 -11.10 15.42 5.65
CA LEU A 85 -9.72 15.60 5.17
C LEU A 85 -9.29 17.05 5.29
N PRO A 86 -7.97 17.35 5.36
CA PRO A 86 -7.48 18.71 5.33
C PRO A 86 -8.02 19.45 4.11
N ALA A 87 -8.62 20.61 4.34
CA ALA A 87 -9.18 21.40 3.26
C ALA A 87 -8.06 21.93 2.35
N LEU A 88 -8.33 22.03 1.05
CA LEU A 88 -7.39 22.67 0.12
C LEU A 88 -7.31 24.19 0.36
N SER A 89 -8.34 24.76 0.97
CA SER A 89 -8.41 26.18 1.31
C SER A 89 -7.74 26.47 2.65
N ALA A 90 -6.88 27.49 2.70
CA ALA A 90 -6.32 28.00 3.96
C ALA A 90 -7.37 28.56 4.94
N ARG A 91 -8.62 28.81 4.50
CA ARG A 91 -9.70 29.35 5.35
C ARG A 91 -10.43 28.28 6.16
N LYS A 92 -10.31 27.00 5.80
CA LYS A 92 -10.97 25.89 6.49
C LYS A 92 -9.91 24.90 6.94
N SER A 93 -10.05 24.33 8.13
CA SER A 93 -9.10 23.33 8.64
C SER A 93 -9.35 21.95 8.03
N LYS A 94 -10.63 21.58 7.83
CA LYS A 94 -11.07 20.31 7.25
C LYS A 94 -12.28 20.50 6.35
N GLU A 95 -12.44 19.60 5.39
CA GLU A 95 -13.63 19.46 4.55
C GLU A 95 -13.99 17.98 4.46
N GLU A 96 -15.28 17.68 4.37
CA GLU A 96 -15.74 16.32 4.13
C GLU A 96 -15.50 15.97 2.66
N ARG A 97 -14.82 14.85 2.42
CA ARG A 97 -14.68 14.26 1.09
C ARG A 97 -15.35 12.90 1.09
N LEU A 98 -16.17 12.67 0.07
CA LEU A 98 -16.89 11.44 -0.17
C LEU A 98 -16.15 10.66 -1.26
N PRO A 99 -15.26 9.70 -0.93
CA PRO A 99 -14.84 8.70 -1.88
C PRO A 99 -16.06 7.89 -2.36
N ILE A 100 -16.29 7.90 -3.67
CA ILE A 100 -17.28 7.04 -4.31
C ILE A 100 -16.54 5.78 -4.77
N VAL A 101 -16.89 4.63 -4.21
CA VAL A 101 -16.44 3.32 -4.70
C VAL A 101 -17.64 2.63 -5.34
N ILE A 102 -17.48 2.31 -6.62
CA ILE A 102 -18.42 1.58 -7.47
C ILE A 102 -17.97 0.12 -7.51
#